data_AF-A0A926HB42-F1
#
_entry.id   AF-A0A926HB42-F1
#
_cell.length_a   1.000
_cell.length_b   1.000
_cell.length_c   1.000
_cell.angle_alpha   90.00
_cell.angle_beta   90.00
_cell.angle_gamma   90.00
#
_symmetry.space_group_name_H-M   'P 1'
#
loop_
_entity.id
_entity.type
_entity.pdbx_description
1 polymer ?
#
loop_
_entity_poly.entity_id
_entity_poly.type
_entity_poly.pdbx_seq_one_letter_code
_entity_poly.pdbx_strand_id
1 'polypeptide(L)'
;MTQFRTPAILGAVISFFAILLRRMALLGVLLGCLAVWVWLDNAANRGITFAPAAQPIAYADGPQLGVNAYNIQFEPEQAKVLRTLDLARELGARYVRLHMPWSDVEIHAKGDFADRRNGPPVSAWAKYDFLFTAMRERGLEPIVRLDRPPEWARPKAIATPEWQAILAVNPNADSPPDNAADYADFVAAVAARYAGQVRFLQLWNEPNLADEWGGKPPDVAQFLALFRQASAAARAANPQVVILFPSLAPTDGLDLRGPITDLEFLDATYQLGGAASFDILSAQAYGLGQPPDEHRYVAPRRPFSWRR
;
A
#
# COMPACT_ATOMS: atom_id res chain seq x y z
N MET A 1 80.99 -17.03 -28.62
CA MET A 1 80.87 -16.90 -27.15
C MET A 1 79.78 -15.89 -26.84
N THR A 2 78.59 -16.40 -26.51
CA THR A 2 77.36 -15.64 -26.27
C THR A 2 77.34 -15.17 -24.80
N GLN A 3 77.58 -13.89 -24.55
CA GLN A 3 77.43 -13.32 -23.21
C GLN A 3 75.94 -13.22 -22.84
N PHE A 4 75.59 -13.95 -21.77
CA PHE A 4 74.25 -14.06 -21.22
C PHE A 4 73.74 -12.73 -20.65
N ARG A 5 72.63 -12.21 -21.21
CA ARG A 5 71.86 -11.05 -20.70
C ARG A 5 70.92 -11.42 -19.53
N THR A 6 71.36 -12.24 -18.58
CA THR A 6 70.52 -12.73 -17.46
C THR A 6 70.20 -11.72 -16.34
N PRO A 7 71.09 -10.79 -15.92
CA PRO A 7 70.82 -9.96 -14.74
C PRO A 7 69.77 -8.86 -14.99
N ALA A 8 69.63 -8.37 -16.23
CA ALA A 8 68.66 -7.34 -16.60
C ALA A 8 67.20 -7.84 -16.55
N ILE A 9 66.98 -9.11 -16.92
CA ILE A 9 65.64 -9.73 -16.93
C ILE A 9 65.16 -9.96 -15.49
N LEU A 10 66.04 -10.44 -14.60
CA LEU A 10 65.70 -10.68 -13.20
C LEU A 10 65.33 -9.38 -12.46
N GLY A 11 66.06 -8.28 -12.70
CA GLY A 11 65.75 -6.97 -12.14
C GLY A 11 64.42 -6.39 -12.64
N ALA A 12 64.10 -6.60 -13.92
CA ALA A 12 62.81 -6.18 -14.50
C ALA A 12 61.64 -6.99 -13.92
N VAL A 13 61.81 -8.30 -13.72
CA VAL A 13 60.79 -9.18 -13.11
C VAL A 13 60.53 -8.79 -11.65
N ILE A 14 61.59 -8.57 -10.85
CA ILE A 14 61.46 -8.12 -9.45
C ILE A 14 60.75 -6.76 -9.39
N SER A 15 61.11 -5.83 -10.28
CA SER A 15 60.48 -4.51 -10.36
C SER A 15 59.00 -4.60 -10.72
N PHE A 16 58.64 -5.48 -11.67
CA PHE A 16 57.25 -5.74 -12.06
C PHE A 16 56.42 -6.27 -10.88
N PHE A 17 56.92 -7.28 -10.15
CA PHE A 17 56.22 -7.82 -8.99
C PHE A 17 56.11 -6.81 -7.84
N ALA A 18 57.13 -5.98 -7.62
CA ALA A 18 57.08 -4.92 -6.61
C ALA A 18 56.02 -3.85 -6.98
N ILE A 19 55.91 -3.47 -8.25
CA ILE A 19 54.88 -2.55 -8.74
C ILE A 19 53.49 -3.19 -8.59
N LEU A 20 53.34 -4.46 -8.97
CA LEU A 20 52.08 -5.19 -8.85
C LEU A 20 51.63 -5.28 -7.38
N LEU A 21 52.55 -5.62 -6.46
CA LEU A 21 52.26 -5.71 -5.03
C LEU A 21 51.81 -4.35 -4.46
N ARG A 22 52.49 -3.26 -4.83
CA ARG A 22 52.09 -1.89 -4.43
C ARG A 22 50.71 -1.53 -4.97
N ARG A 23 50.40 -1.89 -6.21
CA ARG A 23 49.08 -1.66 -6.82
C ARG A 23 47.98 -2.47 -6.11
N MET A 24 48.25 -3.73 -5.79
CA MET A 24 47.31 -4.56 -5.02
C MET A 24 47.11 -4.03 -3.60
N ALA A 25 48.17 -3.58 -2.93
CA ALA A 25 48.08 -2.95 -1.62
C ALA A 25 47.25 -1.66 -1.67
N LEU A 26 47.48 -0.80 -2.67
CA LEU A 26 46.69 0.41 -2.88
C LEU A 26 45.22 0.08 -3.17
N LEU A 27 44.95 -0.89 -4.04
CA LEU A 27 43.59 -1.35 -4.31
C LEU A 27 42.90 -1.87 -3.04
N GLY A 28 43.61 -2.65 -2.22
CA GLY A 28 43.10 -3.13 -0.94
C GLY A 28 42.75 -2.00 0.02
N VAL A 29 43.61 -0.98 0.12
CA VAL A 29 43.33 0.23 0.92
C VAL A 29 42.11 0.97 0.38
N LEU A 30 42.02 1.17 -0.94
CA LEU A 30 40.89 1.87 -1.57
C LEU A 30 39.56 1.12 -1.35
N LEU A 31 39.56 -0.20 -1.49
CA LEU A 31 38.38 -1.04 -1.23
C LEU A 31 38.00 -1.02 0.26
N GLY A 32 38.99 -1.04 1.16
CA GLY A 32 38.76 -0.90 2.61
C GLY A 32 38.15 0.45 2.96
N CYS A 33 38.69 1.54 2.41
CA CYS A 33 38.13 2.88 2.58
C CYS A 33 36.71 2.98 2.02
N LEU A 34 36.44 2.41 0.85
CA LEU A 34 35.10 2.36 0.27
C LEU A 34 34.13 1.58 1.15
N ALA A 35 34.52 0.42 1.68
CA ALA A 35 33.68 -0.37 2.57
C ALA A 35 33.35 0.38 3.88
N VAL A 36 34.34 1.04 4.49
CA VAL A 36 34.12 1.87 5.68
C VAL A 36 33.24 3.06 5.35
N TRP A 37 33.47 3.72 4.21
CA TRP A 37 32.63 4.84 3.76
C TRP A 37 31.18 4.42 3.55
N VAL A 38 30.93 3.32 2.83
CA VAL A 38 29.57 2.78 2.62
C VAL A 38 28.92 2.41 3.96
N TRP A 39 29.68 1.85 4.90
CA TRP A 39 29.16 1.54 6.23
C TRP A 39 28.77 2.79 7.02
N LEU A 40 29.63 3.82 7.02
CA LEU A 40 29.37 5.10 7.69
C LEU A 40 28.21 5.85 7.02
N ASP A 41 28.18 5.91 5.69
CA ASP A 41 27.12 6.55 4.91
C ASP A 41 25.78 5.86 5.16
N ASN A 42 25.73 4.53 5.12
CA ASN A 42 24.51 3.79 5.45
C ASN A 42 24.10 3.98 6.91
N ALA A 43 25.05 4.07 7.86
CA ALA A 43 24.72 4.33 9.26
C ALA A 43 24.18 5.76 9.48
N ALA A 44 24.76 6.75 8.80
CA ALA A 44 24.41 8.16 8.96
C ALA A 44 23.15 8.54 8.17
N ASN A 45 23.08 8.14 6.91
CA ASN A 45 22.05 8.55 5.97
C ASN A 45 20.97 7.48 5.79
N ARG A 46 21.22 6.21 6.15
CA ARG A 46 20.23 5.11 6.09
C ARG A 46 19.57 4.95 4.72
N GLY A 47 20.33 5.23 3.65
CA GLY A 47 19.83 5.23 2.27
C GLY A 47 18.97 6.45 1.88
N ILE A 48 18.77 7.41 2.79
CA ILE A 48 18.07 8.66 2.55
C ILE A 48 19.10 9.73 2.20
N THR A 49 19.26 10.01 0.91
CA THR A 49 20.17 11.06 0.40
C THR A 49 19.46 12.39 0.16
N PHE A 50 18.16 12.48 0.46
CA PHE A 50 17.37 13.66 0.18
C PHE A 50 17.18 14.53 1.43
N ALA A 51 17.60 15.80 1.34
CA ALA A 51 17.15 16.82 2.27
C ALA A 51 15.68 17.17 1.93
N PRO A 52 14.71 16.94 2.85
CA PRO A 52 13.33 17.27 2.58
C PRO A 52 13.21 18.74 2.19
N ALA A 53 12.44 19.04 1.15
CA ALA A 53 12.13 20.41 0.79
C ALA A 53 11.54 21.13 2.00
N ALA A 54 11.89 22.41 2.19
CA ALA A 54 11.45 23.23 3.33
C ALA A 54 9.93 23.49 3.37
N GLN A 55 9.16 22.96 2.41
CA GLN A 55 7.71 23.10 2.41
C GLN A 55 7.08 22.12 3.41
N PRO A 56 6.13 22.57 4.24
CA PRO A 56 5.37 21.67 5.09
C PRO A 56 4.73 20.58 4.23
N ILE A 57 4.90 19.32 4.62
CA ILE A 57 4.20 18.20 3.99
C ILE A 57 2.70 18.47 4.20
N ALA A 58 1.93 18.45 3.11
CA ALA A 58 0.49 18.68 3.18
C ALA A 58 -0.15 17.70 4.18
N TYR A 59 -1.06 18.20 5.02
CA TYR A 59 -1.76 17.44 6.07
C TYR A 59 -0.86 16.92 7.21
N ALA A 60 0.41 17.38 7.30
CA ALA A 60 1.35 17.00 8.37
C ALA A 60 1.41 18.01 9.54
N ASP A 61 0.55 19.03 9.56
CA ASP A 61 0.58 20.18 10.47
C ASP A 61 -0.18 20.00 11.79
N GLY A 62 -0.77 18.82 12.03
CA GLY A 62 -1.54 18.50 13.25
C GLY A 62 -1.17 17.16 13.89
N PRO A 63 -1.93 16.70 14.91
CA PRO A 63 -1.75 15.38 15.51
C PRO A 63 -1.83 14.29 14.44
N GLN A 64 -0.76 13.50 14.33
CA GLN A 64 -0.60 12.47 13.28
C GLN A 64 -1.12 11.10 13.72
N LEU A 65 -1.66 10.98 14.93
CA LEU A 65 -2.14 9.70 15.40
C LEU A 65 -3.45 9.33 14.69
N GLY A 66 -3.43 8.15 14.07
CA GLY A 66 -4.61 7.50 13.54
C GLY A 66 -4.74 6.08 14.08
N VAL A 67 -5.98 5.58 14.11
CA VAL A 67 -6.27 4.19 14.46
C VAL A 67 -7.00 3.49 13.32
N ASN A 68 -6.70 2.22 13.12
CA ASN A 68 -7.52 1.37 12.25
C ASN A 68 -8.71 0.84 13.07
N ALA A 69 -9.94 1.23 12.70
CA ALA A 69 -11.17 0.68 13.24
C ALA A 69 -11.62 -0.51 12.37
N TYR A 70 -10.81 -1.57 12.39
CA TYR A 70 -11.07 -2.76 11.58
C TYR A 70 -12.41 -3.38 11.95
N ASN A 71 -13.22 -3.76 10.95
CA ASN A 71 -14.53 -4.40 11.11
C ASN A 71 -15.59 -3.61 11.88
N ILE A 72 -15.39 -2.30 12.14
CA ILE A 72 -16.40 -1.47 12.81
C ILE A 72 -17.74 -1.43 12.04
N GLN A 73 -17.70 -1.62 10.71
CA GLN A 73 -18.87 -1.75 9.85
C GLN A 73 -19.64 -3.07 10.01
N PHE A 74 -19.14 -4.02 10.80
CA PHE A 74 -19.84 -5.26 11.12
C PHE A 74 -20.41 -5.28 12.54
N GLU A 75 -20.12 -4.27 13.37
CA GLU A 75 -20.64 -4.19 14.74
C GLU A 75 -22.12 -3.78 14.74
N PRO A 76 -23.06 -4.66 15.13
CA PRO A 76 -24.49 -4.36 15.12
C PRO A 76 -24.92 -3.41 16.25
N GLU A 77 -24.19 -3.35 17.36
CA GLU A 77 -24.59 -2.56 18.52
C GLU A 77 -23.98 -1.16 18.45
N GLN A 78 -24.83 -0.15 18.21
CA GLN A 78 -24.40 1.26 18.14
C GLN A 78 -23.62 1.70 19.37
N ALA A 79 -23.97 1.23 20.58
CA ALA A 79 -23.25 1.58 21.80
C ALA A 79 -21.77 1.12 21.77
N LYS A 80 -21.46 -0.03 21.15
CA LYS A 80 -20.09 -0.53 20.99
C LYS A 80 -19.31 0.26 19.94
N VAL A 81 -19.98 0.67 18.86
CA VAL A 81 -19.41 1.60 17.87
C VAL A 81 -19.03 2.91 18.54
N LEU A 82 -19.97 3.54 19.27
CA LEU A 82 -19.72 4.81 19.96
C LEU A 82 -18.57 4.68 20.96
N ARG A 83 -18.55 3.63 21.78
CA ARG A 83 -17.45 3.34 22.70
C ARG A 83 -16.10 3.22 21.99
N THR A 84 -16.05 2.55 20.85
CA THR A 84 -14.81 2.42 20.05
C THR A 84 -14.31 3.78 19.58
N LEU A 85 -15.22 4.67 19.13
CA LEU A 85 -14.87 6.02 18.70
C LEU A 85 -14.48 6.92 19.88
N ASP A 86 -15.11 6.75 21.05
CA ASP A 86 -14.73 7.45 22.27
C ASP A 86 -13.31 7.06 22.70
N LEU A 87 -12.97 5.77 22.69
CA LEU A 87 -11.61 5.30 22.98
C LEU A 87 -10.58 5.84 21.97
N ALA A 88 -10.93 5.91 20.68
CA ALA A 88 -10.04 6.50 19.67
C ALA A 88 -9.76 7.98 19.97
N ARG A 89 -10.78 8.74 20.36
CA ARG A 89 -10.62 10.13 20.79
C ARG A 89 -9.77 10.25 22.05
N GLU A 90 -10.04 9.44 23.07
CA GLU A 90 -9.34 9.47 24.36
C GLU A 90 -7.85 9.13 24.20
N LEU A 91 -7.50 8.26 23.25
CA LEU A 91 -6.12 7.97 22.85
C LEU A 91 -5.42 9.19 22.22
N GLY A 92 -6.17 10.22 21.81
CA GLY A 92 -5.68 11.38 21.08
C GLY A 92 -5.59 11.15 19.57
N ALA A 93 -6.27 10.12 19.04
CA ALA A 93 -6.32 9.91 17.60
C ALA A 93 -7.12 11.04 16.93
N ARG A 94 -6.58 11.53 15.82
CA ARG A 94 -7.28 12.44 14.90
C ARG A 94 -7.98 11.66 13.79
N TYR A 95 -7.32 10.62 13.29
CA TYR A 95 -7.80 9.85 12.14
C TYR A 95 -8.36 8.50 12.56
N VAL A 96 -9.46 8.09 11.93
CA VAL A 96 -9.95 6.71 12.02
C VAL A 96 -10.02 6.13 10.62
N ARG A 97 -9.15 5.14 10.35
CA ARG A 97 -9.20 4.39 9.09
C ARG A 97 -10.20 3.24 9.22
N LEU A 98 -11.14 3.18 8.30
CA LEU A 98 -12.17 2.14 8.24
C LEU A 98 -12.39 1.65 6.81
N HIS A 99 -13.05 0.50 6.72
CA HIS A 99 -13.39 -0.14 5.46
C HIS A 99 -14.86 0.09 5.12
N MET A 100 -15.11 0.59 3.91
CA MET A 100 -16.44 0.70 3.30
C MET A 100 -16.42 -0.12 2.00
N PRO A 101 -16.70 -1.43 2.07
CA PRO A 101 -16.74 -2.29 0.89
C PRO A 101 -17.81 -1.82 -0.09
N TRP A 102 -17.50 -1.78 -1.38
CA TRP A 102 -18.47 -1.48 -2.43
C TRP A 102 -19.63 -2.48 -2.39
N SER A 103 -19.32 -3.75 -2.17
CA SER A 103 -20.29 -4.85 -1.99
C SER A 103 -21.24 -4.70 -0.81
N ASP A 104 -20.95 -3.81 0.14
CA ASP A 104 -21.82 -3.54 1.30
C ASP A 104 -22.75 -2.35 1.07
N VAL A 105 -22.55 -1.60 -0.02
CA VAL A 105 -23.27 -0.35 -0.30
C VAL A 105 -24.14 -0.50 -1.55
N GLU A 106 -23.60 -1.05 -2.62
CA GLU A 106 -24.27 -1.22 -3.92
C GLU A 106 -24.52 -2.72 -4.16
N ILE A 107 -25.34 -3.30 -3.29
CA ILE A 107 -25.35 -4.75 -2.99
C ILE A 107 -25.87 -5.58 -4.16
N HIS A 108 -27.00 -5.18 -4.76
CA HIS A 108 -27.75 -6.06 -5.67
C HIS A 108 -27.50 -5.75 -7.15
N ALA A 109 -27.32 -4.47 -7.50
CA ALA A 109 -27.10 -4.02 -8.86
C ALA A 109 -26.52 -2.61 -8.89
N LYS A 110 -26.02 -2.19 -10.05
CA LYS A 110 -25.56 -0.82 -10.27
C LYS A 110 -26.68 0.19 -9.96
N GLY A 111 -26.38 1.20 -9.17
CA GLY A 111 -27.26 2.25 -8.67
C GLY A 111 -28.21 1.81 -7.56
N ASP A 112 -28.15 0.56 -7.10
CA ASP A 112 -29.08 0.03 -6.10
C ASP A 112 -28.47 0.05 -4.69
N PHE A 113 -28.84 1.08 -3.93
CA PHE A 113 -28.35 1.30 -2.57
C PHE A 113 -29.33 0.85 -1.48
N ALA A 114 -30.23 -0.09 -1.79
CA ALA A 114 -31.11 -0.71 -0.81
C ALA A 114 -30.54 -2.07 -0.38
N ASP A 115 -30.36 -2.25 0.92
CA ASP A 115 -30.06 -3.56 1.50
C ASP A 115 -31.37 -4.34 1.68
N ARG A 116 -31.42 -5.52 1.07
CA ARG A 116 -32.55 -6.46 1.07
C ARG A 116 -32.12 -7.85 1.54
N ARG A 117 -30.92 -7.99 2.10
CA ARG A 117 -30.39 -9.27 2.59
C ARG A 117 -31.18 -9.76 3.81
N ASN A 118 -31.75 -8.82 4.57
CA ASN A 118 -32.61 -9.07 5.72
C ASN A 118 -33.93 -8.29 5.59
N GLY A 119 -34.95 -8.67 6.36
CA GLY A 119 -36.23 -7.94 6.35
C GLY A 119 -36.17 -6.63 7.13
N PRO A 120 -37.22 -5.79 7.04
CA PRO A 120 -37.60 -5.10 5.80
C PRO A 120 -36.40 -4.39 5.12
N PRO A 121 -36.48 -4.00 3.84
CA PRO A 121 -35.40 -3.28 3.17
C PRO A 121 -34.98 -2.02 3.92
N VAL A 122 -33.67 -1.81 4.04
CA VAL A 122 -33.06 -0.61 4.63
C VAL A 122 -32.11 0.06 3.64
N SER A 123 -31.77 1.32 3.86
CA SER A 123 -30.73 1.96 3.05
C SER A 123 -29.37 1.35 3.41
N ALA A 124 -28.61 0.93 2.39
CA ALA A 124 -27.24 0.45 2.57
C ALA A 124 -26.30 1.56 3.09
N TRP A 125 -26.67 2.82 2.92
CA TRP A 125 -25.96 3.98 3.46
C TRP A 125 -26.12 4.16 4.97
N ALA A 126 -27.22 3.68 5.56
CA ALA A 126 -27.63 4.05 6.92
C ALA A 126 -26.55 3.80 7.98
N LYS A 127 -25.80 2.70 7.82
CA LYS A 127 -24.67 2.36 8.68
C LYS A 127 -23.53 3.37 8.60
N TYR A 128 -23.16 3.78 7.39
CA TYR A 128 -22.07 4.72 7.15
C TYR A 128 -22.48 6.15 7.50
N ASP A 129 -23.74 6.52 7.27
CA ASP A 129 -24.32 7.79 7.74
C ASP A 129 -24.19 7.92 9.27
N PHE A 130 -24.51 6.85 10.00
CA PHE A 130 -24.31 6.78 11.45
C PHE A 130 -22.84 6.89 11.84
N LEU A 131 -21.95 6.08 11.23
CA LEU A 131 -20.52 6.09 11.53
C LEU A 131 -19.88 7.47 11.33
N PHE A 132 -20.11 8.10 10.17
CA PHE A 132 -19.48 9.38 9.86
C PHE A 132 -20.08 10.53 10.69
N THR A 133 -21.37 10.48 11.01
CA THR A 133 -21.98 11.40 11.98
C THR A 133 -21.34 11.25 13.35
N ALA A 134 -21.22 10.02 13.85
CA ALA A 134 -20.63 9.74 15.16
C ALA A 134 -19.15 10.14 15.25
N MET A 135 -18.38 9.97 14.16
CA MET A 135 -16.99 10.43 14.04
C MET A 135 -16.90 11.96 14.02
N ARG A 136 -17.75 12.65 13.26
CA ARG A 136 -17.79 14.11 13.20
C ARG A 136 -18.13 14.74 14.55
N GLU A 137 -19.15 14.23 15.24
CA GLU A 137 -19.49 14.66 16.61
C GLU A 137 -18.33 14.46 17.57
N ARG A 138 -17.46 13.51 17.23
CA ARG A 138 -16.23 13.24 17.94
C ARG A 138 -15.00 13.89 17.32
N GLY A 139 -15.09 14.88 16.44
CA GLY A 139 -13.90 15.52 15.85
C GLY A 139 -12.86 14.54 15.26
N LEU A 140 -13.28 13.32 14.89
CA LEU A 140 -12.45 12.29 14.26
C LEU A 140 -12.62 12.42 12.75
N GLU A 141 -11.51 12.44 12.03
CA GLU A 141 -11.49 12.49 10.57
C GLU A 141 -11.42 11.07 9.99
N PRO A 142 -12.45 10.62 9.24
CA PRO A 142 -12.43 9.29 8.63
C PRO A 142 -11.44 9.24 7.46
N ILE A 143 -10.65 8.16 7.41
CA ILE A 143 -9.96 7.69 6.20
C ILE A 143 -10.74 6.48 5.69
N VAL A 144 -11.45 6.65 4.58
CA VAL A 144 -12.37 5.63 4.08
C VAL A 144 -11.71 4.82 2.98
N ARG A 145 -11.46 3.53 3.26
CA ARG A 145 -11.00 2.55 2.27
C ARG A 145 -12.18 2.06 1.43
N LEU A 146 -12.09 2.26 0.11
CA LEU A 146 -13.08 1.86 -0.88
C LEU A 146 -12.51 0.78 -1.80
N ASP A 147 -13.06 -0.43 -1.75
CA ASP A 147 -12.67 -1.58 -2.58
C ASP A 147 -13.79 -2.65 -2.55
N ARG A 148 -13.47 -3.92 -2.78
CA ARG A 148 -14.39 -5.07 -2.74
C ARG A 148 -15.62 -4.92 -3.63
N PRO A 149 -15.45 -5.07 -4.96
CA PRO A 149 -16.56 -5.03 -5.89
C PRO A 149 -17.68 -6.03 -5.51
N PRO A 150 -18.96 -5.64 -5.64
CA PRO A 150 -20.10 -6.55 -5.51
C PRO A 150 -20.04 -7.61 -6.60
N GLU A 151 -20.74 -8.73 -6.37
CA GLU A 151 -20.73 -9.86 -7.31
C GLU A 151 -21.15 -9.47 -8.72
N TRP A 152 -22.17 -8.61 -8.85
CA TRP A 152 -22.66 -8.14 -10.15
C TRP A 152 -21.61 -7.35 -10.95
N ALA A 153 -20.59 -6.79 -10.29
CA ALA A 153 -19.51 -6.02 -10.94
C ALA A 153 -18.33 -6.89 -11.39
N ARG A 154 -18.31 -8.18 -11.04
CA ARG A 154 -17.23 -9.13 -11.37
C ARG A 154 -17.71 -10.52 -11.85
N PRO A 155 -18.75 -10.62 -12.71
CA PRO A 155 -19.26 -11.91 -13.15
C PRO A 155 -18.21 -12.79 -13.83
N LYS A 156 -17.21 -12.23 -14.52
CA LYS A 156 -16.13 -13.04 -15.14
C LYS A 156 -15.28 -13.78 -14.11
N ALA A 157 -14.99 -13.17 -12.97
CA ALA A 157 -14.26 -13.86 -11.90
C ALA A 157 -15.13 -14.98 -11.30
N ILE A 158 -16.38 -14.66 -10.96
CA ILE A 158 -17.32 -15.59 -10.30
C ILE A 158 -17.59 -16.85 -11.12
N ALA A 159 -17.61 -16.73 -12.44
CA ALA A 159 -17.88 -17.83 -13.35
C ALA A 159 -16.75 -18.89 -13.42
N THR A 160 -15.60 -18.64 -12.78
CA THR A 160 -14.43 -19.55 -12.88
C THR A 160 -14.36 -20.53 -11.70
N PRO A 161 -14.05 -21.83 -11.93
CA PRO A 161 -13.77 -22.78 -10.86
C PRO A 161 -12.59 -22.36 -9.97
N GLU A 162 -11.61 -21.68 -10.54
CA GLU A 162 -10.44 -21.16 -9.84
C GLU A 162 -10.85 -20.16 -8.75
N TRP A 163 -11.76 -19.24 -9.06
CA TRP A 163 -12.31 -18.30 -8.09
C TRP A 163 -13.03 -18.99 -6.93
N GLN A 164 -13.84 -20.01 -7.23
CA GLN A 164 -14.55 -20.79 -6.20
C GLN A 164 -13.55 -21.53 -5.29
N ALA A 165 -12.50 -22.09 -5.85
CA ALA A 165 -11.43 -22.74 -5.09
C ALA A 165 -10.67 -21.75 -4.20
N ILE A 166 -10.42 -20.52 -4.69
CA ILE A 166 -9.78 -19.46 -3.91
C ILE A 166 -10.68 -19.05 -2.73
N LEU A 167 -11.97 -18.79 -2.96
CA LEU A 167 -12.90 -18.40 -1.89
C LEU A 167 -13.05 -19.47 -0.80
N ALA A 168 -12.92 -20.76 -1.17
CA ALA A 168 -12.94 -21.86 -0.20
C ALA A 168 -11.73 -21.84 0.76
N VAL A 169 -10.60 -21.25 0.34
CA VAL A 169 -9.38 -21.12 1.16
C VAL A 169 -9.30 -19.76 1.84
N ASN A 170 -9.66 -18.70 1.12
CA ASN A 170 -9.67 -17.32 1.58
C ASN A 170 -10.99 -16.64 1.18
N PRO A 171 -11.99 -16.63 2.08
CA PRO A 171 -13.27 -15.94 1.85
C PRO A 171 -13.10 -14.42 1.65
N ASN A 172 -11.94 -13.89 2.05
CA ASN A 172 -11.59 -12.48 1.91
C ASN A 172 -10.84 -12.17 0.61
N ALA A 173 -10.66 -13.13 -0.30
CA ALA A 173 -10.08 -12.87 -1.61
C ALA A 173 -10.94 -11.92 -2.45
N ASP A 174 -10.29 -11.11 -3.27
CA ASP A 174 -10.90 -10.08 -4.10
C ASP A 174 -10.50 -10.20 -5.56
N SER A 175 -11.20 -9.43 -6.40
CA SER A 175 -10.85 -9.27 -7.80
C SER A 175 -11.26 -7.87 -8.26
N PRO A 176 -10.55 -7.28 -9.24
CA PRO A 176 -11.02 -6.06 -9.89
C PRO A 176 -12.41 -6.26 -10.50
N PRO A 177 -13.19 -5.17 -10.66
CA PRO A 177 -14.42 -5.24 -11.43
C PRO A 177 -14.13 -5.51 -12.91
N ASP A 178 -15.11 -6.07 -13.62
CA ASP A 178 -15.03 -6.31 -15.06
C ASP A 178 -15.05 -5.01 -15.87
N ASN A 179 -15.54 -3.92 -15.27
CA ASN A 179 -15.60 -2.59 -15.84
C ASN A 179 -15.13 -1.55 -14.81
N ALA A 180 -14.04 -0.85 -15.12
CA ALA A 180 -13.47 0.17 -14.25
C ALA A 180 -14.42 1.37 -14.02
N ALA A 181 -15.30 1.67 -14.98
CA ALA A 181 -16.23 2.78 -14.87
C ALA A 181 -17.27 2.54 -13.75
N ASP A 182 -17.64 1.27 -13.48
CA ASP A 182 -18.60 0.96 -12.43
C ASP A 182 -18.01 1.25 -11.04
N TYR A 183 -16.73 0.98 -10.83
CA TYR A 183 -16.03 1.37 -9.60
C TYR A 183 -15.86 2.89 -9.50
N ALA A 184 -15.57 3.56 -10.61
CA ALA A 184 -15.48 5.02 -10.64
C ALA A 184 -16.81 5.69 -10.27
N ASP A 185 -17.93 5.17 -10.76
CA ASP A 185 -19.28 5.64 -10.42
C ASP A 185 -19.60 5.44 -8.93
N PHE A 186 -19.23 4.29 -8.37
CA PHE A 186 -19.37 4.04 -6.93
C PHE A 186 -18.55 5.03 -6.09
N VAL A 187 -17.27 5.22 -6.45
CA VAL A 187 -16.39 6.15 -5.73
C VAL A 187 -16.92 7.58 -5.84
N ALA A 188 -17.44 7.99 -7.00
CA ALA A 188 -18.10 9.29 -7.18
C ALA A 188 -19.35 9.42 -6.31
N ALA A 189 -20.17 8.37 -6.19
CA ALA A 189 -21.35 8.37 -5.32
C ALA A 189 -20.98 8.55 -3.84
N VAL A 190 -19.92 7.89 -3.37
CA VAL A 190 -19.40 8.08 -2.00
C VAL A 190 -18.86 9.51 -1.82
N ALA A 191 -18.04 10.00 -2.74
CA ALA A 191 -17.47 11.35 -2.69
C ALA A 191 -18.55 12.45 -2.68
N ALA A 192 -19.59 12.32 -3.50
CA ALA A 192 -20.71 13.26 -3.55
C ALA A 192 -21.55 13.19 -2.26
N ARG A 193 -21.91 11.99 -1.80
CA ARG A 193 -22.79 11.80 -0.63
C ARG A 193 -22.17 12.39 0.64
N TYR A 194 -20.88 12.19 0.84
CA TYR A 194 -20.19 12.60 2.06
C TYR A 194 -19.34 13.86 1.89
N ALA A 195 -19.65 14.70 0.89
CA ALA A 195 -19.03 16.01 0.75
C ALA A 195 -19.19 16.83 2.05
N GLY A 196 -18.08 17.40 2.53
CA GLY A 196 -18.02 18.11 3.81
C GLY A 196 -18.00 17.23 5.07
N GLN A 197 -18.09 15.90 4.94
CA GLN A 197 -18.03 14.95 6.06
C GLN A 197 -16.82 14.01 5.96
N VAL A 198 -16.54 13.52 4.75
CA VAL A 198 -15.41 12.64 4.45
C VAL A 198 -14.53 13.35 3.43
N ARG A 199 -13.26 13.52 3.77
CA ARG A 199 -12.25 14.13 2.90
C ARG A 199 -11.25 13.09 2.37
N PHE A 200 -10.83 12.13 3.18
CA PHE A 200 -9.75 11.21 2.81
C PHE A 200 -10.31 9.88 2.30
N LEU A 201 -10.05 9.59 1.03
CA LEU A 201 -10.45 8.35 0.37
C LEU A 201 -9.22 7.53 0.01
N GLN A 202 -9.07 6.35 0.60
CA GLN A 202 -8.11 5.35 0.14
C GLN A 202 -8.79 4.50 -0.92
N LEU A 203 -8.26 4.53 -2.14
CA LEU A 203 -8.81 3.72 -3.23
C LEU A 203 -8.04 2.41 -3.31
N TRP A 204 -8.76 1.30 -3.18
CA TRP A 204 -8.22 -0.06 -3.15
C TRP A 204 -7.42 -0.42 -1.89
N ASN A 205 -6.93 -1.65 -1.83
CA ASN A 205 -6.04 -2.14 -0.78
C ASN A 205 -5.08 -3.20 -1.35
N GLU A 206 -3.80 -3.09 -1.03
CA GLU A 206 -2.76 -4.09 -1.32
C GLU A 206 -2.82 -4.69 -2.75
N PRO A 207 -2.92 -3.86 -3.81
CA PRO A 207 -3.03 -4.36 -5.19
C PRO A 207 -1.81 -5.17 -5.66
N ASN A 208 -0.74 -5.29 -4.85
CA ASN A 208 0.41 -6.13 -5.14
C ASN A 208 0.28 -7.58 -4.64
N LEU A 209 -0.88 -7.97 -4.09
CA LEU A 209 -1.18 -9.35 -3.69
C LEU A 209 -2.06 -10.06 -4.72
N ALA A 210 -1.74 -11.30 -5.09
CA ALA A 210 -2.55 -12.09 -6.03
C ALA A 210 -3.99 -12.34 -5.53
N ASP A 211 -4.18 -12.36 -4.21
CA ASP A 211 -5.50 -12.48 -3.58
C ASP A 211 -6.40 -11.28 -3.90
N GLU A 212 -5.88 -10.16 -4.40
CA GLU A 212 -6.66 -9.00 -4.89
C GLU A 212 -7.00 -9.10 -6.39
N TRP A 213 -6.56 -10.17 -7.07
CA TRP A 213 -6.66 -10.38 -8.52
C TRP A 213 -7.36 -11.68 -8.91
N GLY A 214 -8.12 -12.28 -7.99
CA GLY A 214 -8.66 -13.62 -8.18
C GLY A 214 -7.59 -14.68 -8.36
N GLY A 215 -6.50 -14.56 -7.58
CA GLY A 215 -5.37 -15.49 -7.58
C GLY A 215 -4.42 -15.35 -8.76
N LYS A 216 -4.63 -14.35 -9.62
CA LYS A 216 -3.75 -14.04 -10.75
C LYS A 216 -2.58 -13.17 -10.29
N PRO A 217 -1.45 -13.18 -11.02
CA PRO A 217 -0.38 -12.22 -10.78
C PRO A 217 -0.92 -10.78 -10.86
N PRO A 218 -0.49 -9.88 -9.95
CA PRO A 218 -0.87 -8.48 -10.00
C PRO A 218 -0.44 -7.77 -11.29
N ASP A 219 -1.26 -6.84 -11.77
CA ASP A 219 -0.98 -6.02 -12.95
C ASP A 219 -1.05 -4.52 -12.59
N VAL A 220 0.13 -3.88 -12.53
CA VAL A 220 0.24 -2.45 -12.15
C VAL A 220 -0.46 -1.54 -13.16
N ALA A 221 -0.39 -1.84 -14.46
CA ALA A 221 -0.98 -1.01 -15.50
C ALA A 221 -2.50 -1.10 -15.49
N GLN A 222 -3.04 -2.32 -15.33
CA GLN A 222 -4.48 -2.54 -15.18
C GLN A 222 -5.01 -1.87 -13.90
N PHE A 223 -4.28 -1.96 -12.79
CA PHE A 223 -4.65 -1.29 -11.54
C PHE A 223 -4.67 0.23 -11.72
N LEU A 224 -3.65 0.81 -12.37
CA LEU A 224 -3.62 2.25 -12.59
C LEU A 224 -4.73 2.75 -13.51
N ALA A 225 -5.17 1.96 -14.48
CA ALA A 225 -6.32 2.30 -15.30
C ALA A 225 -7.61 2.41 -14.46
N LEU A 226 -7.83 1.47 -13.54
CA LEU A 226 -8.93 1.50 -12.58
C LEU A 226 -8.81 2.70 -11.62
N PHE A 227 -7.64 2.86 -11.00
CA PHE A 227 -7.36 3.88 -10.00
C PHE A 227 -7.54 5.31 -10.54
N ARG A 228 -7.07 5.57 -11.77
CA ARG A 228 -7.21 6.87 -12.43
C ARG A 228 -8.66 7.27 -12.66
N GLN A 229 -9.49 6.32 -13.13
CA GLN A 229 -10.91 6.59 -13.35
C GLN A 229 -11.61 6.91 -12.03
N ALA A 230 -11.35 6.13 -10.99
CA ALA A 230 -11.92 6.37 -9.67
C ALA A 230 -11.46 7.70 -9.05
N SER A 231 -10.17 8.03 -9.12
CA SER A 231 -9.64 9.29 -8.62
C SER A 231 -10.23 10.50 -9.36
N ALA A 232 -10.33 10.44 -10.69
CA ALA A 232 -10.93 11.50 -11.48
C ALA A 232 -12.42 11.68 -11.15
N ALA A 233 -13.17 10.58 -11.04
CA ALA A 233 -14.60 10.61 -10.73
C ALA A 233 -14.86 11.14 -9.30
N ALA A 234 -14.04 10.76 -8.31
CA ALA A 234 -14.10 11.29 -6.96
C ALA A 234 -13.93 12.82 -6.93
N ARG A 235 -12.92 13.34 -7.63
CA ARG A 235 -12.63 14.78 -7.67
C ARG A 235 -13.67 15.57 -8.44
N ALA A 236 -14.25 15.00 -9.50
CA ALA A 236 -15.36 15.60 -10.23
C ALA A 236 -16.61 15.72 -9.34
N ALA A 237 -16.89 14.70 -8.53
CA ALA A 237 -18.01 14.67 -7.60
C ALA A 237 -17.82 15.58 -6.38
N ASN A 238 -16.60 15.66 -5.86
CA ASN A 238 -16.24 16.50 -4.73
C ASN A 238 -14.78 16.97 -4.87
N PRO A 239 -14.53 18.24 -5.27
CA PRO A 239 -13.18 18.77 -5.46
C PRO A 239 -12.31 18.83 -4.19
N GLN A 240 -12.90 18.67 -3.00
CA GLN A 240 -12.18 18.72 -1.73
C GLN A 240 -11.63 17.37 -1.27
N VAL A 241 -11.91 16.26 -1.98
CA VAL A 241 -11.39 14.95 -1.60
C VAL A 241 -9.88 14.88 -1.76
N VAL A 242 -9.26 14.18 -0.82
CA VAL A 242 -7.84 13.83 -0.80
C VAL A 242 -7.74 12.34 -1.07
N ILE A 243 -7.08 12.00 -2.18
CA ILE A 243 -6.95 10.63 -2.65
C ILE A 243 -5.67 10.02 -2.09
N LEU A 244 -5.83 8.95 -1.32
CA LEU A 244 -4.74 8.13 -0.82
C LEU A 244 -4.50 6.97 -1.80
N PHE A 245 -3.24 6.79 -2.20
CA PHE A 245 -2.79 5.56 -2.85
C PHE A 245 -2.99 4.37 -1.89
N PRO A 246 -3.36 3.17 -2.37
CA PRO A 246 -3.53 2.03 -1.48
C PRO A 246 -2.23 1.71 -0.77
N SER A 247 -2.35 1.29 0.48
CA SER A 247 -1.22 0.68 1.15
C SER A 247 -0.83 -0.62 0.45
N LEU A 248 0.41 -0.71 -0.01
CA LEU A 248 0.99 -1.92 -0.59
C LEU A 248 1.40 -2.89 0.54
N ALA A 249 1.25 -4.19 0.30
CA ALA A 249 1.69 -5.21 1.24
C ALA A 249 3.23 -5.34 1.17
N PRO A 250 3.96 -5.34 2.31
CA PRO A 250 5.42 -5.45 2.29
C PRO A 250 5.88 -6.88 1.99
N THR A 251 5.99 -7.23 0.71
CA THR A 251 6.35 -8.58 0.24
C THR A 251 7.82 -8.67 -0.20
N ASP A 252 8.39 -9.88 -0.21
CA ASP A 252 9.75 -10.14 -0.70
C ASP A 252 9.81 -10.53 -2.19
N GLY A 253 8.66 -10.57 -2.87
CA GLY A 253 8.53 -11.00 -4.27
C GLY A 253 8.71 -12.51 -4.49
N LEU A 254 8.90 -13.31 -3.43
CA LEU A 254 9.22 -14.74 -3.54
C LEU A 254 8.03 -15.67 -3.29
N ASP A 255 6.93 -15.17 -2.73
CA ASP A 255 5.65 -15.90 -2.58
C ASP A 255 4.77 -15.67 -3.81
N LEU A 256 4.17 -16.74 -4.33
CA LEU A 256 3.23 -16.67 -5.47
C LEU A 256 2.01 -15.76 -5.18
N ARG A 257 1.65 -15.57 -3.91
CA ARG A 257 0.58 -14.65 -3.49
C ARG A 257 1.01 -13.19 -3.39
N GLY A 258 2.31 -12.91 -3.40
CA GLY A 258 2.86 -11.56 -3.40
C GLY A 258 4.11 -11.49 -4.28
N PRO A 259 3.97 -11.75 -5.60
CA PRO A 259 5.12 -11.96 -6.49
C PRO A 259 5.80 -10.65 -6.90
N ILE A 260 5.28 -9.50 -6.49
CA ILE A 260 5.83 -8.16 -6.74
C ILE A 260 5.97 -7.48 -5.38
N THR A 261 7.18 -6.98 -5.09
CA THR A 261 7.45 -6.21 -3.88
C THR A 261 6.65 -4.90 -3.87
N ASP A 262 6.41 -4.33 -2.69
CA ASP A 262 5.83 -2.99 -2.57
C ASP A 262 6.67 -1.93 -3.30
N LEU A 263 7.99 -2.01 -3.22
CA LEU A 263 8.90 -1.09 -3.91
C LEU A 263 8.85 -1.25 -5.44
N GLU A 264 8.81 -2.47 -5.98
CA GLU A 264 8.68 -2.69 -7.42
C GLU A 264 7.32 -2.22 -7.95
N PHE A 265 6.24 -2.48 -7.20
CA PHE A 265 4.91 -2.01 -7.58
C PHE A 265 4.84 -0.48 -7.54
N LEU A 266 5.47 0.15 -6.55
CA LEU A 266 5.55 1.60 -6.42
C LEU A 266 6.40 2.22 -7.54
N ASP A 267 7.58 1.68 -7.83
CA ASP A 267 8.43 2.17 -8.94
C ASP A 267 7.68 2.08 -10.27
N ALA A 268 7.10 0.92 -10.59
CA ALA A 268 6.27 0.75 -11.78
C ALA A 268 5.11 1.76 -11.82
N THR A 269 4.51 2.06 -10.67
CA THR A 269 3.47 3.09 -10.55
C THR A 269 3.99 4.47 -10.97
N TYR A 270 5.17 4.88 -10.51
CA TYR A 270 5.79 6.15 -10.89
C TYR A 270 6.22 6.18 -12.35
N GLN A 271 6.84 5.11 -12.86
CA GLN A 271 7.26 5.01 -14.26
C GLN A 271 6.07 5.12 -15.23
N LEU A 272 4.92 4.57 -14.83
CA LEU A 272 3.67 4.68 -15.59
C LEU A 272 2.96 6.04 -15.41
N GLY A 273 3.53 6.99 -14.66
CA GLY A 273 2.95 8.30 -14.41
C GLY A 273 1.77 8.29 -13.43
N GLY A 274 1.73 7.33 -12.51
CA GLY A 274 0.66 7.18 -11.51
C GLY A 274 0.63 8.29 -10.46
N ALA A 275 1.76 8.95 -10.22
CA ALA A 275 1.92 10.01 -9.21
C ALA A 275 0.87 11.12 -9.28
N ALA A 276 0.47 11.52 -10.50
CA ALA A 276 -0.53 12.57 -10.71
C ALA A 276 -1.96 12.16 -10.29
N SER A 277 -2.19 10.91 -9.91
CA SER A 277 -3.52 10.36 -9.62
C SER A 277 -3.87 10.34 -8.13
N PHE A 278 -2.93 10.64 -7.24
CA PHE A 278 -3.13 10.63 -5.79
C PHE A 278 -2.44 11.80 -5.10
N ASP A 279 -2.90 12.14 -3.90
CA ASP A 279 -2.36 13.25 -3.09
C ASP A 279 -1.41 12.72 -1.99
N ILE A 280 -1.68 11.52 -1.47
CA ILE A 280 -0.94 10.92 -0.36
C ILE A 280 -0.56 9.47 -0.74
N LEU A 281 0.72 9.13 -0.59
CA LEU A 281 1.18 7.75 -0.61
C LEU A 281 0.99 7.11 0.77
N SER A 282 0.30 5.97 0.82
CA SER A 282 0.16 5.18 2.05
C SER A 282 1.14 4.00 2.02
N ALA A 283 1.76 3.69 3.16
CA ALA A 283 2.68 2.56 3.31
C ALA A 283 2.30 1.69 4.52
N GLN A 284 2.56 0.39 4.43
CA GLN A 284 2.43 -0.55 5.55
C GLN A 284 3.79 -0.97 6.05
N ALA A 285 4.16 -0.47 7.23
CA ALA A 285 5.39 -0.86 7.91
C ALA A 285 5.11 -1.98 8.93
N TYR A 286 4.63 -3.14 8.45
CA TYR A 286 4.48 -4.29 9.34
C TYR A 286 5.87 -4.73 9.83
N GLY A 287 6.10 -4.71 11.15
CA GLY A 287 7.36 -5.18 11.73
C GLY A 287 7.58 -6.68 11.59
N LEU A 288 6.56 -7.46 11.17
CA LEU A 288 6.63 -8.91 10.88
C LEU A 288 7.30 -9.72 12.02
N GLY A 289 7.04 -9.33 13.26
CA GLY A 289 7.59 -9.97 14.47
C GLY A 289 8.89 -9.35 14.99
N GLN A 290 9.35 -8.26 14.38
CA GLN A 290 10.47 -7.44 14.84
C GLN A 290 9.97 -6.20 15.61
N PRO A 291 10.74 -5.72 16.60
CA PRO A 291 10.43 -4.46 17.25
C PRO A 291 10.64 -3.28 16.28
N PRO A 292 10.00 -2.12 16.51
CA PRO A 292 10.04 -0.99 15.58
C PRO A 292 11.44 -0.36 15.41
N ASP A 293 12.37 -0.67 16.31
CA ASP A 293 13.78 -0.28 16.27
C ASP A 293 14.69 -1.35 15.67
N GLU A 294 14.16 -2.51 15.25
CA GLU A 294 14.96 -3.53 14.57
C GLU A 294 15.14 -3.16 13.09
N HIS A 295 16.37 -3.35 12.63
CA HIS A 295 16.84 -2.84 11.34
C HIS A 295 17.37 -3.96 10.43
N ARG A 296 17.37 -5.21 10.88
CA ARG A 296 17.75 -6.36 10.06
C ARG A 296 16.57 -6.81 9.20
N TYR A 297 16.86 -7.10 7.94
CA TYR A 297 15.93 -7.80 7.07
C TYR A 297 15.63 -9.18 7.68
N VAL A 298 14.39 -9.39 8.09
CA VAL A 298 13.90 -10.69 8.53
C VAL A 298 12.88 -11.18 7.51
N ALA A 299 13.13 -12.36 6.96
CA ALA A 299 12.30 -12.95 5.92
C ALA A 299 10.82 -12.98 6.36
N PRO A 300 9.88 -12.43 5.56
CA PRO A 300 8.44 -12.36 5.89
C PRO A 300 7.73 -13.73 6.04
N ARG A 301 8.45 -14.85 5.89
CA ARG A 301 7.93 -16.20 5.65
C ARG A 301 7.39 -16.90 6.90
N ARG A 302 6.43 -16.30 7.60
CA ARG A 302 5.53 -17.07 8.46
C ARG A 302 4.28 -17.45 7.66
N PRO A 303 3.74 -18.68 7.77
CA PRO A 303 2.57 -19.16 7.00
C PRO A 303 1.26 -18.35 7.16
N PHE A 304 1.28 -17.31 7.98
CA PHE A 304 0.12 -16.54 8.44
C PHE A 304 0.32 -15.01 8.36
N SER A 305 1.46 -14.51 7.87
CA SER A 305 1.70 -13.05 7.82
C SER A 305 0.75 -12.30 6.88
N TRP A 306 0.06 -13.01 5.99
CA TRP A 306 -0.79 -12.44 4.93
C TRP A 306 -2.24 -12.94 4.95
N ARG A 307 -2.63 -13.78 5.92
CA ARG A 307 -4.01 -14.26 6.02
C ARG A 307 -4.86 -13.20 6.74
N ARG A 308 -5.82 -12.62 6.03
CA ARG A 308 -6.82 -11.68 6.55
C ARG A 308 -7.98 -12.40 7.21
#